data_AF-A0A381TMV5-F1
#
_entry.id   AF-A0A381TMV5-F1
#
_cell.length_a   1.000
_cell.length_b   1.000
_cell.length_c   1.000
_cell.angle_alpha   90.00
_cell.angle_beta   90.00
_cell.angle_gamma   90.00
#
_symmetry.space_group_name_H-M   'P 1'
#
loop_
_entity.id
_entity.type
_entity.pdbx_description
1 polymer ?
#
loop_
_entity_poly.entity_id
_entity_poly.type
_entity_poly.pdbx_seq_one_letter_code
_entity_poly.pdbx_strand_id
1 'polypeptide(L)'
;VRGAWRAHTYVLDDGITHTVDGLIFFTGRDWSVLFFVTDPHGEIKRGSGEGGTYRLSGDQLVLTHRYHLSTGEAMEGLPASDLRMVARGVDDTAPEEPCQVMRDGEKLTLYFPSGNSMLFERSS
;
A
#
# COMPACT_ATOMS: atom_id res chain seq x y z
N VAL A 1 9.77 1.10 -10.62
CA VAL A 1 8.53 0.55 -10.00
C VAL A 1 7.43 0.21 -11.00
N ARG A 2 7.51 0.63 -12.28
CA ARG A 2 6.49 0.29 -13.29
C ARG A 2 6.21 -1.21 -13.37
N GLY A 3 4.96 -1.55 -13.66
CA GLY A 3 4.46 -2.91 -13.69
C GLY A 3 3.54 -3.22 -12.51
N ALA A 4 3.15 -4.48 -12.40
CA ALA A 4 2.27 -4.98 -11.34
C ALA A 4 3.07 -5.84 -10.34
N TRP A 5 2.76 -5.66 -9.06
CA TRP A 5 3.45 -6.29 -7.94
C TRP A 5 2.43 -6.84 -6.96
N ARG A 6 2.53 -8.14 -6.66
CA ARG A 6 1.68 -8.83 -5.70
C ARG A 6 2.17 -8.54 -4.29
N ALA A 7 1.30 -8.01 -3.43
CA ALA A 7 1.59 -7.82 -2.01
C ALA A 7 1.55 -9.18 -1.29
N HIS A 8 2.47 -9.40 -0.36
CA HIS A 8 2.49 -10.63 0.46
C HIS A 8 2.62 -10.40 1.97
N THR A 9 3.26 -9.30 2.38
CA THR A 9 3.62 -9.06 3.78
C THR A 9 3.52 -7.58 4.09
N TYR A 10 2.86 -7.27 5.20
CA TYR A 10 2.88 -5.95 5.83
C TYR A 10 3.60 -6.03 7.16
N VAL A 11 4.62 -5.20 7.34
CA VAL A 11 5.43 -5.13 8.56
C VAL A 11 5.14 -3.79 9.22
N LEU A 12 4.70 -3.81 10.46
CA LEU A 12 4.49 -2.61 11.27
C LEU A 12 5.82 -2.06 11.78
N ASP A 13 5.82 -0.81 12.23
CA ASP A 13 6.98 -0.10 12.77
C ASP A 13 7.59 -0.77 14.01
N ASP A 14 6.77 -1.48 14.80
CA ASP A 14 7.17 -2.31 15.94
C ASP A 14 7.67 -3.71 15.56
N GLY A 15 7.64 -4.06 14.27
CA GLY A 15 8.09 -5.34 13.73
C GLY A 15 7.02 -6.44 13.66
N ILE A 16 5.78 -6.19 14.10
CA ILE A 16 4.66 -7.12 13.90
C ILE A 16 4.42 -7.31 12.40
N THR A 17 4.18 -8.56 11.98
CA THR A 17 3.96 -8.90 10.57
C THR A 17 2.57 -9.46 10.34
N HIS A 18 1.93 -9.00 9.27
CA HIS A 18 0.67 -9.54 8.77
C HIS A 18 0.81 -10.06 7.34
N THR A 19 0.11 -11.15 7.04
CA THR A 19 -0.03 -11.62 5.66
C THR A 19 -0.98 -10.71 4.90
N VAL A 20 -0.60 -10.43 3.65
CA VAL A 20 -1.39 -9.59 2.75
C VAL A 20 -1.64 -10.36 1.46
N ASP A 21 -2.84 -10.23 0.91
CA ASP A 21 -3.12 -10.59 -0.48
C ASP A 21 -3.58 -9.36 -1.24
N GLY A 22 -2.94 -9.05 -2.36
CA GLY A 22 -3.27 -7.85 -3.10
C GLY A 22 -2.35 -7.60 -4.28
N LEU A 23 -2.68 -6.55 -5.02
CA LEU A 23 -1.92 -6.13 -6.19
C LEU A 23 -1.79 -4.61 -6.19
N ILE A 24 -0.56 -4.13 -6.28
CA ILE A 24 -0.26 -2.75 -6.63
C ILE A 24 0.26 -2.70 -8.06
N PHE A 25 -0.17 -1.71 -8.84
CA PHE A 25 0.40 -1.49 -10.17
C PHE A 25 0.72 -0.03 -10.40
N PHE A 26 1.82 0.19 -11.11
CA PHE A 26 2.34 1.50 -11.49
C PHE A 26 2.35 1.62 -13.02
N THR A 27 1.58 2.57 -13.53
CA THR A 27 1.50 2.89 -14.97
C THR A 27 2.54 3.95 -15.34
N GLY A 28 2.29 4.73 -16.40
CA GLY A 28 3.16 5.83 -16.80
C GLY A 28 3.35 6.88 -15.70
N ARG A 29 2.25 7.24 -15.01
CA ARG A 29 2.17 8.29 -13.99
C ARG A 29 1.27 7.94 -12.80
N ASP A 30 0.45 6.91 -12.94
CA ASP A 30 -0.61 6.59 -11.99
C ASP A 30 -0.27 5.31 -11.25
N TRP A 31 -0.82 5.18 -10.05
CA TRP A 31 -0.72 3.98 -9.25
C TRP A 31 -2.09 3.64 -8.67
N SER A 32 -2.29 2.35 -8.43
CA SER A 32 -3.47 1.84 -7.74
C SER A 32 -3.11 0.55 -7.04
N VAL A 33 -3.72 0.34 -5.89
CA VAL A 33 -3.60 -0.88 -5.10
C VAL A 33 -4.98 -1.33 -4.64
N LEU A 34 -5.17 -2.65 -4.60
CA LEU A 34 -6.19 -3.31 -3.81
C LEU A 34 -5.50 -4.40 -3.00
N PHE A 35 -5.63 -4.37 -1.69
CA PHE A 35 -5.07 -5.40 -0.82
C PHE A 35 -5.97 -5.72 0.37
N PHE A 36 -5.76 -6.92 0.91
CA PHE A 36 -6.45 -7.48 2.06
C PHE A 36 -5.43 -7.95 3.08
N VAL A 37 -5.67 -7.68 4.36
CA VAL A 37 -4.85 -8.21 5.45
C VAL A 37 -5.57 -9.41 6.04
N THR A 38 -4.88 -10.54 6.15
CA THR A 38 -5.43 -11.79 6.68
C THR A 38 -4.87 -12.10 8.06
N ASP A 39 -5.69 -12.71 8.90
CA ASP A 39 -5.24 -13.25 10.19
C ASP A 39 -4.43 -14.56 10.00
N PRO A 40 -3.84 -15.13 11.08
CA PRO A 40 -3.10 -16.38 10.99
C PRO A 40 -3.91 -17.61 10.53
N HIS A 41 -5.24 -17.53 10.50
CA HIS A 41 -6.12 -18.58 9.98
C HIS A 41 -6.47 -18.38 8.49
N GLY A 42 -6.00 -17.28 7.87
CA GLY A 42 -6.25 -16.96 6.47
C GLY A 42 -7.55 -16.19 6.23
N GLU A 43 -8.25 -15.77 7.29
CA GLU A 43 -9.48 -14.98 7.14
C GLU A 43 -9.15 -13.52 6.87
N ILE A 44 -9.86 -12.91 5.91
CA ILE A 44 -9.70 -11.49 5.59
C ILE A 44 -10.27 -10.66 6.73
N LYS A 45 -9.44 -9.81 7.32
CA LYS A 45 -9.81 -8.92 8.43
C LYS A 45 -9.84 -7.45 8.06
N ARG A 46 -9.07 -7.05 7.05
CA ARG A 46 -8.99 -5.67 6.57
C ARG A 46 -8.89 -5.62 5.06
N GLY A 47 -9.34 -4.52 4.48
CA GLY A 47 -9.19 -4.24 3.06
C GLY A 47 -8.90 -2.77 2.81
N SER A 48 -8.05 -2.50 1.82
CA SER A 48 -7.80 -1.15 1.33
C SER A 48 -7.72 -1.12 -0.20
N GLY A 49 -8.37 -0.11 -0.78
CA GLY A 49 -8.32 0.25 -2.19
C GLY A 49 -7.89 1.71 -2.32
N GLU A 50 -6.70 1.94 -2.87
CA GLU A 50 -6.09 3.27 -2.91
C GLU A 50 -5.49 3.55 -4.28
N GLY A 51 -5.32 4.83 -4.60
CA GLY A 51 -4.63 5.20 -5.82
C GLY A 51 -4.58 6.68 -6.10
N GLY A 52 -3.83 7.00 -7.14
CA GLY A 52 -3.62 8.37 -7.62
C GLY A 52 -2.42 8.46 -8.53
N THR A 53 -1.64 9.54 -8.39
CA THR A 53 -0.44 9.78 -9.20
C THR A 53 0.82 9.51 -8.39
N TYR A 54 1.94 9.26 -9.04
CA TYR A 54 3.22 9.10 -8.36
C TYR A 54 4.38 9.81 -9.05
N ARG A 55 5.42 10.13 -8.28
CA ARG A 55 6.73 10.56 -8.76
C ARG A 55 7.80 9.64 -8.19
N LEU A 56 8.80 9.29 -9.01
CA LEU A 56 9.94 8.49 -8.58
C LEU A 56 11.23 9.24 -8.93
N SER A 57 12.08 9.47 -7.92
CA SER A 57 13.42 10.04 -8.08
C SER A 57 14.41 9.19 -7.29
N GLY A 58 15.27 8.45 -8.00
CA GLY A 58 16.17 7.48 -7.35
C GLY A 58 15.38 6.36 -6.66
N ASP A 59 15.56 6.25 -5.34
CA ASP A 59 14.85 5.35 -4.44
C ASP A 59 13.70 6.05 -3.69
N GLN A 60 13.41 7.32 -3.98
CA GLN A 60 12.30 8.04 -3.35
C GLN A 60 11.06 8.01 -4.23
N LEU A 61 9.98 7.42 -3.72
CA LEU A 61 8.67 7.28 -4.36
C LEU A 61 7.66 8.14 -3.60
N VAL A 62 7.13 9.19 -4.24
CA VAL A 62 6.06 10.00 -3.65
C VAL A 62 4.73 9.57 -4.25
N LEU A 63 3.84 9.01 -3.42
CA LEU A 63 2.48 8.66 -3.79
C LEU A 63 1.55 9.83 -3.47
N THR A 64 0.85 10.35 -4.47
CA THR A 64 -0.22 11.34 -4.27
C THR A 64 -1.56 10.61 -4.27
N HIS A 65 -2.28 10.67 -3.15
CA HIS A 65 -3.49 9.87 -2.88
C HIS A 65 -4.77 10.56 -3.36
N ARG A 66 -5.30 10.16 -4.51
CA ARG A 66 -6.54 10.71 -5.10
C ARG A 66 -7.79 10.00 -4.61
N TYR A 67 -7.72 8.71 -4.33
CA TYR A 67 -8.78 8.01 -3.63
C TYR A 67 -8.22 7.03 -2.59
N HIS A 68 -9.02 6.77 -1.56
CA HIS A 68 -8.74 5.82 -0.50
C HIS A 68 -10.08 5.28 0.02
N LEU A 69 -10.26 3.97 -0.12
CA LEU A 69 -11.32 3.18 0.48
C LEU A 69 -10.69 2.19 1.46
N SER A 70 -11.07 2.22 2.73
CA SER A 70 -10.56 1.26 3.71
C SER A 70 -11.59 0.87 4.76
N THR A 71 -11.42 -0.33 5.31
CA THR A 71 -12.18 -0.86 6.44
C THR A 71 -11.39 -2.00 7.09
N GLY A 72 -11.64 -2.27 8.37
CA GLY A 72 -11.07 -3.46 8.98
C GLY A 72 -11.36 -3.64 10.45
N GLU A 73 -11.39 -4.91 10.87
CA GLU A 73 -11.41 -5.30 12.28
C GLU A 73 -10.08 -4.94 12.96
N ALA A 74 -10.10 -4.93 14.30
CA ALA A 74 -8.88 -4.85 15.08
C ALA A 74 -8.05 -6.14 14.89
N MET A 75 -6.75 -5.98 14.70
CA MET A 75 -5.77 -7.06 14.70
C MET A 75 -4.59 -6.65 15.61
N GLU A 76 -3.67 -7.56 15.87
CA GLU A 76 -2.46 -7.25 16.63
C GLU A 76 -1.70 -6.07 15.98
N GLY A 77 -1.43 -5.01 16.74
CA GLY A 77 -0.79 -3.79 16.24
C GLY A 77 -1.63 -2.93 15.27
N LEU A 78 -2.84 -3.38 14.88
CA LEU A 78 -3.70 -2.67 13.93
C LEU A 78 -5.08 -2.36 14.56
N PRO A 79 -5.33 -1.12 15.02
CA PRO A 79 -6.63 -0.76 15.56
C PRO A 79 -7.73 -0.87 14.49
N ALA A 80 -8.96 -1.18 14.93
CA ALA A 80 -10.11 -1.23 14.03
C ALA A 80 -10.27 0.08 13.24
N SER A 81 -10.74 -0.03 12.00
CA SER A 81 -11.02 1.10 11.13
C SER A 81 -12.44 0.98 10.59
N ASP A 82 -13.24 2.00 10.86
CA ASP A 82 -14.55 2.15 10.24
C ASP A 82 -14.43 2.21 8.72
N LEU A 83 -15.50 1.80 8.03
CA LEU A 83 -15.59 1.93 6.58
C LEU A 83 -15.50 3.42 6.21
N ARG A 84 -14.48 3.75 5.41
CA ARG A 84 -14.25 5.12 4.94
C ARG A 84 -13.91 5.12 3.47
N MET A 85 -14.56 6.02 2.73
CA MET A 85 -14.22 6.33 1.35
C MET A 85 -13.91 7.83 1.22
N VAL A 86 -12.79 8.15 0.60
CA VAL A 86 -12.41 9.51 0.23
C VAL A 86 -12.01 9.50 -1.24
N ALA A 87 -12.58 10.40 -2.02
CA ALA A 87 -12.19 10.66 -3.40
C ALA A 87 -11.97 12.17 -3.57
N ARG A 88 -10.91 12.54 -4.27
CA ARG A 88 -10.48 13.93 -4.48
C ARG A 88 -10.46 14.23 -5.96
N GLY A 89 -11.02 15.37 -6.34
CA GLY A 89 -11.00 15.89 -7.70
C GLY A 89 -9.59 16.26 -8.16
N VAL A 90 -9.49 16.65 -9.43
CA VAL A 90 -8.21 17.06 -10.05
C VAL A 90 -7.67 18.34 -9.39
N ASP A 91 -8.57 19.25 -9.05
CA ASP A 91 -8.27 20.56 -8.47
C ASP A 91 -8.11 20.53 -6.94
N ASP A 92 -8.46 19.39 -6.31
CA ASP A 92 -8.32 19.22 -4.86
C ASP A 92 -6.87 18.94 -4.47
N THR A 93 -6.46 19.47 -3.32
CA THR A 93 -5.21 19.08 -2.67
C THR A 93 -5.30 17.62 -2.23
N ALA A 94 -4.39 16.79 -2.74
CA ALA A 94 -4.26 15.39 -2.37
C ALA A 94 -3.03 15.17 -1.49
N PRO A 95 -3.15 14.37 -0.40
CA PRO A 95 -2.02 14.12 0.48
C PRO A 95 -0.92 13.35 -0.28
N GLU A 96 0.32 13.70 0.03
CA GLU A 96 1.51 13.03 -0.47
C GLU A 96 2.08 12.12 0.61
N GLU A 97 2.50 10.92 0.19
CA GLU A 97 3.14 9.93 1.04
C GLU A 97 4.54 9.63 0.47
N PRO A 98 5.59 10.24 1.05
CA PRO A 98 6.97 10.03 0.60
C PRO A 98 7.50 8.70 1.11
N CYS A 99 7.46 7.68 0.26
CA CYS A 99 8.00 6.36 0.54
C CYS A 99 9.46 6.25 0.09
N GLN A 100 10.22 5.38 0.76
CA GLN A 100 11.45 4.83 0.17
C GLN A 100 11.11 3.52 -0.54
N VAL A 101 11.71 3.30 -1.71
CA VAL A 101 11.53 2.08 -2.49
C VAL A 101 12.83 1.34 -2.70
N MET A 102 12.87 0.11 -2.21
CA MET A 102 13.95 -0.84 -2.51
C MET A 102 13.50 -1.84 -3.56
N ARG A 103 14.40 -2.13 -4.50
CA ARG A 103 14.18 -3.07 -5.60
C ARG A 103 15.32 -4.06 -5.64
N ASP A 104 14.99 -5.34 -5.65
CA ASP A 104 15.94 -6.44 -5.80
C ASP A 104 15.35 -7.49 -6.75
N GLY A 105 15.68 -7.35 -8.04
CA GLY A 105 15.13 -8.17 -9.11
C GLY A 105 13.60 -8.17 -9.14
N GLU A 106 13.01 -9.31 -8.78
CA GLU A 106 11.57 -9.55 -8.75
C GLU A 106 10.91 -9.14 -7.43
N LYS A 107 11.66 -8.55 -6.50
CA LYS A 107 11.18 -8.08 -5.20
C LYS A 107 11.13 -6.56 -5.15
N LEU A 108 10.09 -6.05 -4.50
CA LEU A 108 9.88 -4.64 -4.21
C LEU A 108 9.52 -4.49 -2.74
N THR A 109 10.17 -3.56 -2.05
CA THR A 109 9.77 -3.14 -0.70
C THR A 109 9.46 -1.66 -0.72
N LEU A 110 8.29 -1.30 -0.20
CA LEU A 110 7.92 0.09 0.08
C LEU A 110 8.05 0.33 1.58
N TYR A 111 8.85 1.31 1.97
CA TYR A 111 8.95 1.80 3.35
C TYR A 111 8.17 3.10 3.45
N PHE A 112 7.16 3.11 4.33
CA PHE A 112 6.25 4.23 4.51
C PHE A 112 6.79 5.22 5.56
N PRO A 113 6.36 6.50 5.52
CA PRO A 113 6.70 7.48 6.54
C PRO A 113 6.33 7.08 7.98
N SER A 114 5.35 6.19 8.14
CA SER A 114 4.94 5.68 9.45
C SER A 114 5.97 4.75 10.10
N GLY A 115 6.99 4.30 9.36
CA GLY A 115 7.91 3.24 9.79
C GLY A 115 7.47 1.85 9.33
N ASN A 116 6.22 1.70 8.89
CA ASN A 116 5.72 0.44 8.33
C ASN A 116 6.38 0.14 6.98
N SER A 117 6.34 -1.10 6.55
CA SER A 117 6.75 -1.49 5.20
C SER A 117 5.82 -2.54 4.60
N MET A 118 5.73 -2.56 3.28
CA MET A 118 5.04 -3.61 2.54
C MET A 118 5.97 -4.23 1.52
N LEU A 119 5.97 -5.55 1.48
CA LEU A 119 6.81 -6.35 0.59
C LEU A 119 5.95 -6.93 -0.52
N PHE A 120 6.53 -6.93 -1.71
CA PHE A 120 5.87 -7.35 -2.93
C PHE A 120 6.79 -8.18 -3.82
N GLU A 121 6.18 -9.00 -4.65
CA GLU A 121 6.82 -9.74 -5.75
C GLU A 121 6.25 -9.31 -7.09
N ARG A 122 7.05 -9.37 -8.16
CA ARG A 122 6.54 -9.07 -9.50
C ARG A 122 5.42 -10.04 -9.87
N SER A 123 4.32 -9.48 -10.34
CA SER A 123 3.16 -10.27 -10.78
C SER A 123 3.17 -10.57 -12.29
N SER A 124 3.82 -9.72 -13.09
CA SER A 124 3.92 -9.82 -14.56
C SER A 124 5.06 -8.97 -15.11
#